data_AF-A0A2M8NT14-F1
#
_entry.id   AF-A0A2M8NT14-F1
#
_cell.length_a   1.000
_cell.length_b   1.000
_cell.length_c   1.000
_cell.angle_alpha   90.00
_cell.angle_beta   90.00
_cell.angle_gamma   90.00
#
_symmetry.space_group_name_H-M   'P 1'
#
loop_
_entity.id
_entity.type
_entity.pdbx_description
1 polymer ?
#
loop_
_entity_poly.entity_id
_entity_poly.type
_entity_poly.pdbx_seq_one_letter_code
_entity_poly.pdbx_strand_id
1 'polypeptide(L)'
;MATRSRINQAELPPPIRARFRLPSLNWIGLVPFFAFVGVFLILPGISIITRSFLDPAGNFTLANLQSLTTPVITLAYRNSLLVSAITAVSGALIGGFLAWAITLGGLPRWVRGVVLSFCGVAANFAGVPLVFAFVSLLG
;
A
#
# COMPACT_ATOMS: atom_id res chain seq x y z
N MET A 1 49.80 42.36 -37.67
CA MET A 1 49.81 40.89 -37.86
C MET A 1 50.49 40.31 -36.62
N ALA A 2 49.90 39.57 -35.69
CA ALA A 2 48.77 38.66 -35.75
C ALA A 2 48.04 38.63 -34.38
N THR A 3 46.87 39.27 -34.33
CA THR A 3 45.93 39.21 -33.20
C THR A 3 44.86 38.16 -33.54
N ARG A 4 45.15 36.86 -33.36
CA ARG A 4 44.18 35.77 -33.55
C ARG A 4 44.73 34.46 -32.99
N SER A 5 44.51 34.14 -31.72
CA SER A 5 44.58 32.73 -31.25
C SER A 5 44.07 32.43 -29.83
N ARG A 6 43.46 33.37 -29.09
CA ARG A 6 42.95 33.11 -27.72
C ARG A 6 41.42 33.12 -27.58
N ILE A 7 40.69 32.74 -28.63
CA ILE A 7 39.21 32.67 -28.61
C ILE A 7 38.66 31.25 -28.80
N ASN A 8 39.50 30.21 -28.78
CA ASN A 8 39.08 28.81 -28.94
C ASN A 8 39.58 27.91 -27.80
N GLN A 9 39.32 28.33 -26.57
CA GLN A 9 39.19 27.40 -25.45
C GLN A 9 37.82 27.62 -24.81
N ALA A 10 36.76 27.40 -25.60
CA ALA A 10 35.53 26.94 -24.99
C ALA A 10 35.88 25.60 -24.33
N GLU A 11 36.01 25.58 -23.00
CA GLU A 11 35.93 24.35 -22.24
C GLU A 11 34.63 23.68 -22.66
N LEU A 12 34.75 22.71 -23.57
CA LEU A 12 33.63 21.86 -23.93
C LEU A 12 33.20 21.19 -22.62
N PRO A 13 31.95 21.40 -22.16
CA PRO A 13 31.47 20.70 -20.98
C PRO A 13 31.73 19.21 -21.22
N PRO A 14 32.30 18.49 -20.23
CA PRO A 14 32.64 17.09 -20.40
C PRO A 14 31.40 16.36 -20.94
N PRO A 15 31.55 15.49 -21.96
CA PRO A 15 30.41 14.79 -22.50
C PRO A 15 29.73 14.05 -21.35
N ILE A 16 28.47 14.43 -21.06
CA ILE A 16 27.61 13.70 -20.14
C ILE A 16 27.43 12.33 -20.78
N ARG A 17 28.31 11.38 -20.43
CA ARG A 17 28.11 9.98 -20.78
C ARG A 17 26.86 9.57 -20.03
N ALA A 18 25.72 9.61 -20.71
CA ALA A 18 24.52 8.89 -20.32
C ALA A 18 24.93 7.43 -20.22
N ARG A 19 25.34 7.00 -19.03
CA ARG A 19 25.59 5.60 -18.72
C ARG A 19 24.21 4.98 -18.77
N PHE A 20 23.86 4.38 -19.90
CA PHE A 20 22.76 3.43 -19.95
C PHE A 20 23.03 2.40 -18.88
N ARG A 21 22.35 2.54 -17.74
CA ARG A 21 22.41 1.54 -16.67
C ARG A 21 21.75 0.31 -17.25
N LEU A 22 22.56 -0.68 -17.61
CA LEU A 22 22.08 -2.05 -17.84
C LEU A 22 21.15 -2.42 -16.66
N PRO A 23 19.99 -3.08 -16.89
CA PRO A 23 19.13 -3.51 -15.81
C PRO A 23 19.97 -4.38 -14.88
N SER A 24 20.28 -3.82 -13.72
CA SER A 24 21.30 -4.37 -12.87
C SER A 24 20.82 -5.71 -12.31
N LEU A 25 21.79 -6.60 -12.11
CA LEU A 25 21.71 -7.82 -11.32
C LEU A 25 21.03 -7.64 -9.94
N ASN A 26 20.73 -6.41 -9.51
CA ASN A 26 19.92 -6.02 -8.35
C ASN A 26 18.52 -6.65 -8.34
N TRP A 27 17.92 -6.97 -9.49
CA TRP A 27 16.60 -7.62 -9.52
C TRP A 27 16.61 -9.05 -8.95
N ILE A 28 17.75 -9.74 -9.01
CA ILE A 28 17.93 -11.09 -8.43
C ILE A 28 17.76 -11.07 -6.90
N GLY A 29 18.14 -9.98 -6.23
CA GLY A 29 17.94 -9.84 -4.78
C GLY A 29 16.47 -9.72 -4.36
N LEU A 30 15.58 -9.34 -5.29
CA LEU A 30 14.15 -9.16 -5.04
C LEU A 30 13.34 -10.44 -5.36
N VAL A 31 13.93 -11.37 -6.10
CA VAL A 31 13.34 -12.69 -6.42
C VAL A 31 12.90 -13.45 -5.17
N PRO A 32 13.71 -13.63 -4.10
CA PRO A 32 13.26 -14.36 -2.91
C PRO A 32 12.10 -13.66 -2.18
N PHE A 33 12.04 -12.33 -2.18
CA PHE A 33 10.92 -11.57 -1.61
C PHE A 33 9.62 -11.84 -2.37
N PHE A 34 9.62 -11.69 -3.70
CA PHE A 34 8.44 -11.95 -4.50
C PHE A 34 8.04 -13.42 -4.54
N ALA A 35 9.02 -14.34 -4.52
CA ALA A 35 8.73 -15.76 -4.41
C ALA A 35 8.04 -16.07 -3.08
N PHE A 36 8.54 -15.52 -1.98
CA PHE A 36 7.93 -15.68 -0.66
C PHE A 36 6.51 -15.10 -0.62
N VAL A 37 6.32 -13.84 -1.03
CA VAL A 37 5.00 -13.19 -1.08
C VAL A 37 4.05 -13.97 -1.99
N GLY A 38 4.51 -14.37 -3.17
CA GLY A 38 3.73 -15.16 -4.11
C GLY A 38 3.28 -16.48 -3.49
N VAL A 39 4.20 -17.25 -2.91
CA VAL A 39 3.89 -18.52 -2.26
C VAL A 39 2.91 -18.32 -1.09
N PHE A 40 3.18 -17.39 -0.18
CA PHE A 40 2.36 -17.20 1.03
C PHE A 40 1.04 -16.45 0.80
N LEU A 41 0.90 -15.71 -0.30
CA LEU A 41 -0.38 -15.09 -0.69
C LEU A 41 -1.22 -16.03 -1.55
N ILE A 42 -0.60 -16.70 -2.52
CA ILE A 42 -1.29 -17.50 -3.53
C ILE A 42 -1.67 -18.87 -2.97
N LEU A 43 -0.81 -19.55 -2.20
CA LEU A 43 -1.15 -20.86 -1.63
C LEU A 43 -2.43 -20.85 -0.77
N PRO A 44 -2.62 -19.94 0.21
CA PRO A 44 -3.86 -19.89 0.96
C PRO A 44 -5.04 -19.44 0.08
N GLY A 45 -4.82 -18.53 -0.88
CA GLY A 45 -5.84 -18.11 -1.84
C GLY A 45 -6.39 -19.29 -2.65
N ILE A 46 -5.51 -20.10 -3.25
CA ILE A 46 -5.88 -21.32 -3.99
C ILE A 46 -6.55 -22.33 -3.05
N SER A 47 -6.06 -22.45 -1.82
CA SER A 47 -6.66 -23.36 -0.83
C SER A 47 -8.10 -22.98 -0.50
N ILE A 48 -8.40 -21.68 -0.39
CA ILE A 48 -9.78 -21.20 -0.15
C ILE A 48 -10.65 -21.46 -1.38
N ILE A 49 -10.15 -21.17 -2.60
CA ILE A 49 -10.90 -21.39 -3.83
C ILE A 49 -11.24 -22.87 -4.00
N THR A 50 -10.26 -23.76 -3.86
CA THR A 50 -10.49 -25.22 -4.00
C THR A 50 -11.46 -25.74 -2.94
N ARG A 51 -11.28 -25.36 -1.67
CA ARG A 51 -12.19 -25.74 -0.57
C ARG A 51 -13.60 -25.17 -0.74
N SER A 52 -13.78 -24.06 -1.45
CA SER A 52 -15.11 -23.51 -1.71
C SER A 52 -15.96 -24.42 -2.61
N PHE A 53 -15.32 -25.24 -3.45
CA PHE A 53 -16.00 -26.20 -4.34
C PHE A 53 -15.97 -27.64 -3.83
N LEU A 54 -15.33 -27.91 -2.69
CA LEU A 54 -15.19 -29.25 -2.12
C LEU A 54 -15.97 -29.36 -0.80
N ASP A 55 -16.65 -30.48 -0.60
CA ASP A 55 -17.27 -30.86 0.67
C ASP A 55 -16.19 -31.41 1.65
N PRO A 56 -16.41 -31.52 2.98
CA PRO A 56 -15.43 -32.09 3.90
C PRO A 56 -14.98 -33.52 3.53
N ALA A 57 -15.80 -34.25 2.77
CA ALA A 57 -15.48 -35.57 2.23
C ALA A 57 -14.67 -35.55 0.91
N GLY A 58 -14.36 -34.36 0.36
CA GLY A 58 -13.59 -34.21 -0.89
C GLY A 58 -14.42 -34.30 -2.18
N ASN A 59 -15.75 -34.35 -2.08
CA ASN A 59 -16.64 -34.34 -3.24
C ASN A 59 -16.86 -32.92 -3.77
N PHE A 60 -16.97 -32.75 -5.09
CA PHE A 60 -17.33 -31.45 -5.67
C PHE A 60 -18.77 -31.08 -5.29
N THR A 61 -18.96 -29.89 -4.72
CA THR A 61 -20.26 -29.36 -4.29
C THR A 61 -20.39 -27.88 -4.58
N LEU A 62 -21.61 -27.44 -4.92
CA LEU A 62 -21.99 -26.02 -5.01
C LEU A 62 -22.78 -25.56 -3.78
N ALA A 63 -22.98 -26.43 -2.79
CA ALA A 63 -23.74 -26.11 -1.58
C ALA A 63 -23.10 -24.97 -0.75
N ASN A 64 -21.76 -24.90 -0.70
CA ASN A 64 -21.04 -23.81 -0.06
C ASN A 64 -21.34 -22.45 -0.71
N LEU A 65 -21.47 -22.44 -2.05
CA LEU A 65 -21.77 -21.23 -2.81
C LEU A 65 -23.23 -20.80 -2.65
N GLN A 66 -24.17 -21.75 -2.62
CA GLN A 66 -25.58 -21.49 -2.35
C GLN A 66 -25.80 -21.01 -0.91
N SER A 67 -24.99 -21.48 0.05
CA SER A 67 -25.07 -21.03 1.43
C SER A 67 -24.77 -19.52 1.57
N LEU A 68 -24.00 -18.93 0.65
CA LEU A 68 -23.67 -17.49 0.65
C LEU A 68 -24.87 -16.58 0.37
N THR A 69 -25.94 -17.07 -0.26
CA THR A 69 -27.14 -16.26 -0.57
C THR A 69 -28.13 -16.19 0.59
N THR A 70 -27.80 -16.79 1.74
CA THR A 70 -28.60 -16.67 2.97
C THR A 70 -28.79 -15.18 3.32
N PRO A 71 -29.99 -14.74 3.75
CA PRO A 71 -30.28 -13.34 4.06
C PRO A 71 -29.31 -12.73 5.09
N VAL A 72 -28.81 -13.53 6.02
CA VAL A 72 -27.82 -13.08 7.03
C VAL A 72 -26.49 -12.69 6.39
N ILE A 73 -25.97 -13.52 5.47
CA ILE A 73 -24.67 -13.30 4.83
C ILE A 73 -24.74 -12.10 3.87
N THR A 74 -25.81 -12.00 3.10
CA THR A 74 -26.00 -10.87 2.18
C THR A 74 -26.16 -9.53 2.93
N LEU A 75 -26.84 -9.52 4.07
CA LEU A 75 -26.94 -8.34 4.93
C LEU A 75 -25.57 -7.96 5.52
N ALA A 76 -24.80 -8.94 6.00
CA ALA A 76 -23.45 -8.72 6.52
C ALA A 76 -22.50 -8.12 5.47
N TYR A 77 -22.54 -8.62 4.22
CA TYR A 77 -21.76 -8.04 3.12
C TYR A 77 -22.17 -6.61 2.79
N ARG A 78 -23.48 -6.32 2.73
CA ARG A 78 -23.97 -4.96 2.49
C ARG A 78 -23.54 -4.00 3.59
N ASN A 79 -23.67 -4.39 4.85
CA ASN A 79 -23.26 -3.55 5.97
C ASN A 79 -21.74 -3.32 5.97
N SER A 80 -20.96 -4.36 5.71
CA SER A 80 -19.50 -4.25 5.61
C SER A 80 -19.08 -3.29 4.50
N LEU A 81 -19.66 -3.41 3.31
CA LEU A 81 -19.39 -2.52 2.17
C LEU A 81 -19.77 -1.06 2.48
N LEU A 82 -20.93 -0.85 3.11
CA LEU A 82 -21.38 0.48 3.49
C LEU A 82 -20.44 1.11 4.50
N VAL A 83 -20.09 0.38 5.57
CA VAL A 83 -19.16 0.86 6.60
C VAL A 83 -17.79 1.14 5.99
N SER A 84 -17.25 0.25 5.15
CA SER A 84 -15.99 0.48 4.44
C SER A 84 -16.04 1.70 3.52
N ALA A 85 -17.15 1.92 2.80
CA ALA A 85 -17.28 3.08 1.92
C ALA A 85 -17.31 4.39 2.72
N ILE A 86 -18.13 4.46 3.79
CA ILE A 86 -18.23 5.66 4.63
C ILE A 86 -16.89 5.96 5.31
N THR A 87 -16.24 4.93 5.87
CA THR A 87 -14.93 5.08 6.54
C THR A 87 -13.82 5.46 5.56
N ALA A 88 -13.79 4.88 4.36
CA ALA A 88 -12.82 5.24 3.34
C ALA A 88 -13.00 6.69 2.87
N VAL A 89 -14.22 7.14 2.60
CA VAL A 89 -14.51 8.51 2.15
C VAL A 89 -14.19 9.52 3.26
N SER A 90 -14.70 9.30 4.47
CA SER A 90 -14.44 10.19 5.61
C SER A 90 -12.95 10.27 5.95
N GLY A 91 -12.26 9.12 5.99
CA GLY A 91 -10.82 9.05 6.20
C GLY A 91 -10.02 9.72 5.09
N ALA A 92 -10.39 9.53 3.82
CA ALA A 92 -9.73 10.16 2.68
C ALA A 92 -9.93 11.68 2.66
N LEU A 93 -11.10 12.18 3.02
CA LEU A 93 -11.36 13.62 3.09
C LEU A 93 -10.53 14.26 4.21
N ILE A 94 -10.64 13.76 5.44
CA ILE A 94 -9.93 14.32 6.61
C ILE A 94 -8.40 14.17 6.41
N GLY A 95 -7.93 12.99 6.03
CA GLY A 95 -6.52 12.72 5.76
C GLY A 95 -5.99 13.52 4.57
N GLY A 96 -6.81 13.72 3.53
CA GLY A 96 -6.50 14.55 2.38
C GLY A 96 -6.32 16.02 2.74
N PHE A 97 -7.24 16.60 3.53
CA PHE A 97 -7.09 17.97 4.04
C PHE A 97 -5.86 18.11 4.94
N LEU A 98 -5.58 17.12 5.79
CA LEU A 98 -4.39 17.12 6.63
C LEU A 98 -3.11 17.08 5.79
N ALA A 99 -3.03 16.20 4.80
CA ALA A 99 -1.91 16.12 3.86
C ALA A 99 -1.75 17.42 3.06
N TRP A 100 -2.86 18.04 2.66
CA TRP A 100 -2.85 19.33 1.97
C TRP A 100 -2.30 20.45 2.86
N ALA A 101 -2.74 20.53 4.12
CA ALA A 101 -2.25 21.51 5.08
C ALA A 101 -0.74 21.36 5.36
N ILE A 102 -0.24 20.13 5.45
CA ILE A 102 1.19 19.86 5.69
C ILE A 102 2.05 20.22 4.47
N THR A 103 1.53 20.06 3.25
CA THR A 103 2.27 20.28 2.00
C THR A 103 2.32 21.73 1.55
N LEU A 104 1.27 22.53 1.80
CA LEU A 104 1.21 23.97 1.49
C LEU A 104 2.29 24.82 2.20
N GLY A 105 2.87 24.29 3.30
CA GLY A 105 3.87 25.01 4.09
C GLY A 105 3.25 26.03 5.05
N GLY A 106 3.99 26.40 6.10
CA GLY A 106 3.53 27.33 7.15
C GLY A 106 3.36 26.72 8.54
N LEU A 107 3.48 25.39 8.68
CA LEU A 107 3.48 24.74 9.99
C LEU A 107 4.88 24.75 10.63
N PRO A 108 4.97 24.98 11.96
CA PRO A 108 6.24 24.92 12.67
C PRO A 108 6.80 23.48 12.67
N ARG A 109 8.12 23.34 12.54
CA ARG A 109 8.81 22.06 12.23
C ARG A 109 8.46 20.91 13.19
N TRP A 110 8.25 21.22 14.48
CA TRP A 110 7.85 20.25 15.50
C TRP A 110 6.47 19.62 15.26
N VAL A 111 5.46 20.42 14.87
CA VAL A 111 4.10 19.92 14.58
C VAL A 111 4.14 18.95 13.41
N ARG A 112 4.86 19.30 12.33
CA ARG A 112 5.05 18.39 11.19
C ARG A 112 5.71 17.08 11.62
N GLY A 113 6.71 17.13 12.49
CA GLY A 113 7.38 15.95 13.03
C GLY A 113 6.42 15.04 13.80
N VAL A 114 5.68 15.60 14.77
CA VAL A 114 4.71 14.85 15.58
C VAL A 114 3.62 14.22 14.70
N VAL A 115 3.06 14.99 13.76
CA VAL A 115 2.00 14.50 12.88
C VAL A 115 2.51 13.36 11.98
N LEU A 116 3.68 13.51 11.34
CA LEU A 116 4.24 12.45 10.49
C LEU A 116 4.56 11.19 11.29
N SER A 117 5.09 11.31 12.51
CA SER A 117 5.34 10.17 13.39
C SER A 117 4.04 9.48 13.81
N PHE A 118 3.02 10.25 14.21
CA PHE A 118 1.71 9.70 14.55
C PHE A 118 1.07 8.98 13.35
N CYS A 119 1.13 9.56 12.14
CA CYS A 119 0.66 8.90 10.93
C CYS A 119 1.38 7.57 10.66
N GLY A 120 2.69 7.52 10.89
CA GLY A 120 3.48 6.29 10.75
C GLY A 120 3.05 5.20 11.73
N VAL A 121 2.82 5.56 13.00
CA VAL A 121 2.33 4.62 14.01
C VAL A 121 0.90 4.18 13.69
N ALA A 122 0.01 5.13 13.40
CA ALA A 122 -1.39 4.86 13.07
C ALA A 122 -1.56 3.94 11.85
N ALA A 123 -0.76 4.11 10.80
CA ALA A 123 -0.83 3.27 9.59
C ALA A 123 -0.41 1.80 9.83
N ASN A 124 0.40 1.56 10.87
CA ASN A 124 0.84 0.22 11.27
C ASN A 124 0.06 -0.33 12.47
N PHE A 125 -0.78 0.50 13.10
CA PHE A 125 -1.61 0.12 14.25
C PHE A 125 -2.88 -0.61 13.78
N ALA A 126 -2.82 -1.94 13.73
CA ALA A 126 -3.96 -2.78 13.42
C ALA A 126 -4.03 -4.00 14.36
N GLY A 127 -5.21 -4.61 14.45
CA GLY A 127 -5.43 -5.83 15.24
C GLY A 127 -5.72 -5.57 16.71
N VAL A 128 -5.17 -6.43 17.58
CA VAL A 128 -5.51 -6.51 19.01
C VAL A 128 -5.33 -5.17 19.76
N PRO A 129 -4.21 -4.43 19.58
CA PRO A 129 -4.03 -3.16 20.30
C PRO A 129 -5.06 -2.08 19.92
N LEU A 130 -5.43 -2.00 18.64
CA LEU A 130 -6.42 -1.03 18.15
C LEU A 130 -7.80 -1.30 18.77
N VAL A 131 -8.20 -2.58 18.82
CA VAL A 131 -9.47 -3.00 19.43
C VAL A 131 -9.47 -2.64 20.92
N PHE A 132 -8.38 -2.92 21.64
CA PHE A 132 -8.26 -2.59 23.06
C PHE A 132 -8.36 -1.08 23.33
N ALA A 133 -7.67 -0.26 22.53
CA ALA A 133 -7.75 1.20 22.65
C ALA A 133 -9.18 1.72 22.43
N PHE A 134 -9.93 1.13 21.50
CA PHE A 134 -11.32 1.54 21.24
C PHE A 134 -12.28 1.12 22.35
N VAL A 135 -12.19 -0.13 22.82
CA VAL A 135 -13.02 -0.63 23.94
C VAL A 135 -12.77 0.18 25.20
N SER A 136 -11.51 0.43 25.55
CA SER A 136 -11.17 1.24 26.74
C SER A 136 -11.60 2.70 26.63
N LEU A 137 -11.68 3.27 25.42
CA LEU A 137 -12.19 4.62 25.19
C LEU A 137 -13.72 4.70 25.33
N LEU A 138 -14.45 3.68 24.87
CA LEU A 138 -15.92 3.65 24.89
C LEU A 138 -16.52 3.11 26.19
N GLY A 139 -15.80 2.25 26.92
CA GLY A 139 -16.24 1.63 28.18
C GLY A 139 -17.26 0.52 27.97
#